data_AF-A0A3S4KJ66-F1
#
_entry.id   AF-A0A3S4KJ66-F1
#
_cell.length_a   1.000
_cell.length_b   1.000
_cell.length_c   1.000
_cell.angle_alpha   90.00
_cell.angle_beta   90.00
_cell.angle_gamma   90.00
#
_symmetry.space_group_name_H-M   'P 1'
#
loop_
_entity.id
_entity.type
_entity.pdbx_description
1 polymer ?
#
loop_
_entity_poly.entity_id
_entity_poly.type
_entity_poly.pdbx_seq_one_letter_code
_entity_poly.pdbx_strand_id
1 'polypeptide(L)'
;MSCSNRNKAAWLVGKLVMPMATLPFLLPIHRSEEGELFVDTCLTTHAEASIVFGFARSYFMVYAPLPGALVEWLREILPGKTTAELYMAIGCQKHAKTESYREYLHYITRCDEQFIEAPGIRGMVMLVFTLPGFDRVFKVIKDRFAPQKEMTAAHVRACYQPGKGA
;
A
#
# COMPACT_ATOMS: atom_id res chain seq x y z
N MET A 1 -14.41 -11.85 -12.47
CA MET A 1 -13.11 -11.48 -13.06
C MET A 1 -13.09 -9.98 -13.19
N SER A 2 -12.15 -9.29 -12.55
CA SER A 2 -12.02 -7.83 -12.67
C SER A 2 -10.63 -7.53 -13.21
N CYS A 3 -10.56 -6.64 -14.20
CA CYS A 3 -9.30 -6.19 -14.80
C CYS A 3 -8.84 -4.93 -14.07
N SER A 4 -7.58 -4.86 -13.66
CA SER A 4 -7.03 -3.66 -13.03
C SER A 4 -5.81 -3.10 -13.74
N ASN A 5 -5.80 -1.79 -14.00
CA ASN A 5 -4.70 -1.12 -14.67
C ASN A 5 -3.70 -0.55 -13.66
N ARG A 6 -2.40 -0.80 -13.90
CA ARG A 6 -1.29 -0.14 -13.22
C ARG A 6 -0.13 0.07 -14.18
N ASN A 7 0.34 1.31 -14.30
CA ASN A 7 1.42 1.72 -15.20
C ASN A 7 1.13 1.37 -16.68
N LYS A 8 1.69 0.27 -17.21
CA LYS A 8 1.51 -0.20 -18.60
C LYS A 8 0.90 -1.61 -18.69
N ALA A 9 0.43 -2.16 -17.57
CA ALA A 9 -0.09 -3.52 -17.51
C ALA A 9 -1.55 -3.52 -17.02
N ALA A 10 -2.36 -4.34 -17.68
CA ALA A 10 -3.67 -4.75 -17.24
C ALA A 10 -3.52 -6.06 -16.48
N TRP A 11 -4.03 -6.15 -15.24
CA TRP A 11 -3.89 -7.33 -14.41
C TRP A 11 -5.19 -8.12 -14.40
N LEU A 12 -5.11 -9.40 -14.76
CA LEU A 12 -6.12 -10.38 -14.45
C LEU A 12 -5.87 -10.91 -13.05
N VAL A 13 -6.85 -10.76 -12.16
CA VAL A 13 -6.77 -11.22 -10.77
C VAL A 13 -7.83 -12.29 -10.55
N GLY A 14 -7.39 -13.47 -10.15
CA GLY A 14 -8.24 -14.63 -9.90
C GLY A 14 -7.79 -15.43 -8.67
N LYS A 15 -8.54 -16.50 -8.42
CA LYS A 15 -8.28 -17.50 -7.39
C LYS A 15 -8.16 -18.86 -8.06
N LEU A 16 -7.10 -19.59 -7.75
CA LEU A 16 -6.99 -21.02 -8.04
C LEU A 16 -7.56 -21.77 -6.84
N VAL A 17 -8.76 -22.33 -7.01
CA VAL A 17 -9.40 -23.14 -5.97
C VAL A 17 -8.96 -24.58 -6.13
N MET A 18 -8.11 -25.05 -5.23
CA MET A 18 -7.64 -26.43 -5.17
C MET A 18 -8.28 -27.14 -3.97
N PRO A 19 -8.32 -28.49 -3.94
CA PRO A 19 -8.96 -29.23 -2.86
C PRO A 19 -8.45 -28.88 -1.44
N MET A 20 -7.19 -28.44 -1.32
CA MET A 20 -6.56 -28.17 -0.03
C MET A 20 -6.30 -26.68 0.24
N ALA A 21 -6.40 -25.80 -0.76
CA ALA A 21 -6.05 -24.40 -0.62
C ALA A 21 -6.64 -23.54 -1.74
N THR A 22 -6.89 -22.26 -1.43
CA THR A 22 -7.14 -21.23 -2.42
C THR A 22 -5.86 -20.43 -2.63
N LEU A 23 -5.30 -20.48 -3.84
CA LEU A 23 -4.10 -19.75 -4.19
C LEU A 23 -4.42 -18.52 -5.05
N PRO A 24 -3.57 -17.48 -5.02
CA PRO A 24 -3.66 -16.38 -5.99
C PRO A 24 -3.48 -16.87 -7.42
N PHE A 25 -4.06 -16.16 -8.37
CA PHE A 25 -3.81 -16.35 -9.81
C PHE A 25 -3.74 -15.00 -10.48
N LEU A 26 -2.53 -14.53 -10.75
CA LEU A 26 -2.29 -13.19 -11.27
C LEU A 26 -1.60 -13.27 -12.63
N LEU A 27 -2.24 -12.71 -13.66
CA LEU A 27 -1.68 -12.61 -15.00
C LEU A 27 -1.53 -11.12 -15.37
N PRO A 28 -0.31 -10.58 -15.40
CA PRO A 28 -0.05 -9.29 -16.01
C PRO A 28 -0.13 -9.40 -17.54
N ILE A 29 -1.05 -8.63 -18.12
CA ILE A 29 -1.25 -8.46 -19.55
C ILE A 29 -0.57 -7.17 -19.96
N HIS A 30 0.41 -7.31 -20.85
CA HIS A 30 1.18 -6.22 -21.41
C HIS A 30 0.80 -5.99 -22.87
N ARG A 31 1.15 -4.80 -23.37
CA ARG A 31 1.03 -4.45 -24.79
C ARG A 31 2.43 -4.26 -25.37
N SER A 32 2.75 -4.95 -26.45
CA SER A 32 4.02 -4.79 -27.18
C SER A 32 4.07 -3.43 -27.88
N GLU A 33 5.25 -3.05 -28.39
CA GLU A 33 5.41 -1.82 -29.19
C GLU A 33 4.60 -1.88 -30.49
N GLU A 34 4.41 -3.07 -31.05
CA GLU A 34 3.58 -3.35 -32.23
C GLU A 34 2.08 -3.35 -31.91
N GLY A 35 1.73 -3.24 -30.63
CA GLY A 35 0.37 -3.10 -30.15
C GLY A 35 -0.34 -4.40 -29.80
N GLU A 36 0.36 -5.54 -29.86
CA GLU A 36 -0.16 -6.87 -29.53
C GLU A 36 -0.25 -7.08 -28.01
N LEU A 37 -1.22 -7.89 -27.58
CA LEU A 37 -1.39 -8.24 -26.17
C LEU A 37 -0.70 -9.56 -25.87
N PHE A 38 0.06 -9.60 -24.78
CA PHE A 38 0.68 -10.83 -24.29
C PHE A 38 0.62 -10.92 -22.77
N VAL A 39 0.61 -12.16 -22.26
CA VAL A 39 0.73 -12.44 -20.83
C VAL A 39 2.21 -12.66 -20.53
N ASP A 40 2.76 -11.84 -19.64
CA ASP A 40 4.19 -11.87 -19.32
C ASP A 40 4.56 -13.04 -18.40
N THR A 41 3.71 -13.33 -17.42
CA THR A 41 3.95 -14.39 -16.43
C THR A 41 2.65 -14.86 -15.77
N CYS A 42 2.75 -15.90 -14.94
CA CYS A 42 1.68 -16.40 -14.11
C CYS A 42 2.17 -16.51 -12.67
N LEU A 43 1.63 -15.68 -11.77
CA LEU A 43 1.99 -15.68 -10.35
C LEU A 43 0.92 -16.40 -9.54
N THR A 44 1.35 -17.36 -8.73
CA THR A 44 0.43 -18.26 -8.01
C THR A 44 0.71 -18.40 -6.52
N THR A 45 1.67 -17.65 -5.99
CA THR A 45 1.99 -17.66 -4.56
C THR A 45 1.47 -16.42 -3.83
N HIS A 46 1.16 -16.56 -2.53
CA HIS A 46 0.79 -15.43 -1.68
C HIS A 46 1.93 -14.40 -1.54
N ALA A 47 3.18 -14.85 -1.57
CA ALA A 47 4.34 -13.96 -1.50
C ALA A 47 4.40 -13.04 -2.72
N GLU A 48 4.28 -13.59 -3.94
CA GLU A 48 4.22 -12.82 -5.18
C GLU A 48 3.02 -11.87 -5.18
N ALA A 49 1.84 -12.37 -4.79
CA ALA A 49 0.65 -11.53 -4.68
C ALA A 49 0.85 -10.36 -3.70
N SER A 50 1.45 -10.60 -2.54
CA SER A 50 1.72 -9.55 -1.56
C SER A 50 2.63 -8.44 -2.12
N ILE A 51 3.64 -8.82 -2.92
CA ILE A 51 4.54 -7.89 -3.62
C ILE A 51 3.79 -7.11 -4.70
N VAL A 52 2.96 -7.79 -5.50
CA VAL A 52 2.15 -7.16 -6.55
C VAL A 52 1.21 -6.12 -5.94
N PHE A 53 0.59 -6.42 -4.80
CA PHE A 53 -0.31 -5.51 -4.07
C PHE A 53 0.42 -4.73 -2.95
N GLY A 54 1.75 -4.55 -3.06
CA GLY A 54 2.58 -3.90 -2.06
C GLY A 54 2.34 -2.39 -1.92
N PHE A 55 2.51 -1.86 -0.71
CA PHE A 55 2.31 -0.43 -0.39
C PHE A 55 3.26 0.52 -1.14
N ALA A 56 4.42 0.03 -1.58
CA ALA A 56 5.41 0.80 -2.33
C ALA A 56 5.05 0.98 -3.81
N ARG A 57 3.90 0.45 -4.26
CA ARG A 57 3.43 0.53 -5.64
C ARG A 57 2.24 1.49 -5.75
N SER A 58 2.07 2.10 -6.92
CA SER A 58 0.85 2.84 -7.25
C SER A 58 -0.38 1.93 -7.11
N TYR A 59 -1.50 2.54 -6.73
CA TYR A 59 -2.77 1.84 -6.56
C TYR A 59 -3.27 1.27 -7.89
N PHE A 60 -4.04 0.19 -7.77
CA PHE A 60 -4.72 -0.42 -8.88
C PHE A 60 -5.94 0.43 -9.28
N MET A 61 -6.05 0.76 -10.56
CA MET A 61 -7.28 1.32 -11.10
C MET A 61 -8.21 0.17 -11.44
N VAL A 62 -9.21 -0.06 -10.60
CA VAL A 62 -10.16 -1.17 -10.72
C VAL A 62 -11.59 -0.64 -10.65
N TYR A 63 -12.46 -1.14 -11.52
CA TYR A 63 -13.89 -0.87 -11.40
C TYR A 63 -14.47 -1.74 -10.28
N ALA A 64 -14.86 -1.11 -9.18
CA ALA A 64 -15.39 -1.76 -7.98
C ALA A 64 -16.65 -1.03 -7.50
N PRO A 65 -17.85 -1.37 -8.01
CA PRO A 65 -19.09 -0.73 -7.59
C PRO A 65 -19.43 -0.99 -6.12
N LEU A 66 -18.95 -2.11 -5.58
CA LEU A 66 -19.02 -2.45 -4.16
C LEU A 66 -17.62 -2.75 -3.61
N PRO A 67 -16.84 -1.73 -3.19
CA PRO A 67 -15.45 -1.90 -2.76
C PRO A 67 -15.27 -2.88 -1.60
N GLY A 68 -16.21 -2.91 -0.65
CA GLY A 68 -16.15 -3.81 0.51
C GLY A 68 -16.20 -5.30 0.11
N ALA A 69 -17.01 -5.67 -0.88
CA ALA A 69 -17.06 -7.04 -1.38
C ALA A 69 -15.77 -7.43 -2.10
N LEU A 70 -15.16 -6.50 -2.84
CA LEU A 70 -13.85 -6.73 -3.47
C LEU A 70 -12.74 -6.90 -2.42
N VAL A 71 -12.74 -6.06 -1.38
CA VAL A 71 -11.78 -6.18 -0.27
C VAL A 71 -11.91 -7.52 0.42
N GLU A 72 -13.14 -7.97 0.72
CA GLU A 72 -13.36 -9.27 1.35
C GLU A 72 -12.90 -10.42 0.45
N TRP A 73 -13.20 -10.34 -0.85
CA TRP A 73 -12.72 -11.32 -1.82
C TRP A 73 -11.19 -11.37 -1.90
N LEU A 74 -10.50 -10.21 -1.80
CA LEU A 74 -9.05 -10.12 -1.84
C LEU A 74 -8.36 -10.73 -0.60
N ARG A 75 -9.03 -10.79 0.55
CA ARG A 75 -8.42 -11.33 1.79
C ARG A 75 -7.91 -12.75 1.64
N GLU A 76 -8.63 -13.60 0.89
CA GLU A 76 -8.21 -14.97 0.66
C GLU A 76 -6.89 -15.08 -0.13
N ILE A 77 -6.63 -14.15 -1.06
CA ILE A 77 -5.39 -14.17 -1.85
C ILE A 77 -4.28 -13.31 -1.22
N LEU A 78 -4.63 -12.39 -0.32
CA LEU A 78 -3.72 -11.47 0.38
C LEU A 78 -3.90 -11.57 1.91
N PRO A 79 -3.69 -12.76 2.52
CA PRO A 79 -4.02 -12.99 3.93
C PRO A 79 -3.20 -12.14 4.92
N GLY A 80 -2.02 -11.68 4.52
CA GLY A 80 -1.15 -10.85 5.35
C GLY A 80 -1.46 -9.35 5.31
N LYS A 81 -2.44 -8.90 4.51
CA LYS A 81 -2.74 -7.47 4.39
C LYS A 81 -3.89 -7.04 5.29
N THR A 82 -3.74 -5.88 5.91
CA THR A 82 -4.81 -5.29 6.73
C THR A 82 -5.96 -4.76 5.85
N THR A 83 -7.10 -4.48 6.47
CA THR A 83 -8.25 -3.87 5.78
C THR A 83 -7.87 -2.56 5.11
N ALA A 84 -7.10 -1.71 5.82
CA ALA A 84 -6.62 -0.46 5.27
C ALA A 84 -5.72 -0.65 4.05
N GLU A 85 -4.80 -1.62 4.10
CA GLU A 85 -3.90 -1.93 2.98
C GLU A 85 -4.66 -2.43 1.75
N LEU A 86 -5.71 -3.24 1.94
CA LEU A 86 -6.55 -3.73 0.84
C LEU A 86 -7.33 -2.60 0.17
N TYR A 87 -7.95 -1.71 0.96
CA TYR A 87 -8.61 -0.52 0.40
C TYR A 87 -7.65 0.41 -0.32
N MET A 88 -6.45 0.54 0.22
CA MET A 88 -5.39 1.32 -0.41
C MET A 88 -5.01 0.71 -1.75
N ALA A 89 -4.80 -0.61 -1.81
CA ALA A 89 -4.42 -1.32 -3.02
C ALA A 89 -5.42 -1.10 -4.17
N ILE A 90 -6.72 -1.03 -3.91
CA ILE A 90 -7.78 -0.78 -4.92
C ILE A 90 -8.08 0.72 -5.18
N GLY A 91 -7.26 1.64 -4.65
CA GLY A 91 -7.37 3.07 -4.93
C GLY A 91 -8.30 3.85 -4.00
N CYS A 92 -8.90 3.23 -2.98
CA CYS A 92 -9.79 3.89 -2.02
C CYS A 92 -9.02 4.62 -0.90
N GLN A 93 -8.07 5.49 -1.24
CA GLN A 93 -7.12 6.11 -0.30
C GLN A 93 -7.77 6.81 0.90
N LYS A 94 -8.84 7.58 0.68
CA LYS A 94 -9.53 8.31 1.76
C LYS A 94 -10.14 7.34 2.78
N HIS A 95 -10.71 6.24 2.29
CA HIS A 95 -11.29 5.22 3.16
C HIS A 95 -10.20 4.39 3.85
N ALA A 96 -9.13 4.04 3.13
CA ALA A 96 -7.95 3.40 3.69
C ALA A 96 -7.35 4.19 4.86
N LYS A 97 -7.34 5.54 4.79
CA LYS A 97 -6.90 6.39 5.91
C LYS A 97 -7.81 6.26 7.14
N THR A 98 -9.12 6.11 6.92
CA THR A 98 -10.10 5.91 8.01
C THR A 98 -9.88 4.56 8.68
N GLU A 99 -9.75 3.50 7.88
CA GLU A 99 -9.43 2.15 8.39
C GLU A 99 -8.06 2.11 9.08
N SER A 100 -7.06 2.78 8.53
CA SER A 100 -5.72 2.88 9.12
C SER A 100 -5.76 3.50 10.52
N TYR A 101 -6.61 4.52 10.70
CA TYR A 101 -6.79 5.17 12.00
C TYR A 101 -7.54 4.27 12.99
N ARG A 102 -8.54 3.51 12.52
CA ARG A 102 -9.24 2.51 13.35
C ARG A 102 -8.29 1.41 13.80
N GLU A 103 -7.46 0.88 12.91
CA GLU A 103 -6.42 -0.11 13.23
C GLU A 103 -5.45 0.41 14.30
N TYR A 104 -5.01 1.66 14.17
CA TYR A 104 -4.19 2.33 15.18
C TYR A 104 -4.91 2.45 16.54
N LEU A 105 -6.17 2.91 16.56
CA LEU A 105 -6.95 3.01 17.80
C LEU A 105 -7.14 1.65 18.49
N HIS A 106 -7.36 0.60 17.70
CA HIS A 106 -7.43 -0.78 18.22
C HIS A 106 -6.10 -1.26 18.80
N TYR A 107 -4.96 -0.84 18.23
CA TYR A 107 -3.65 -1.19 18.75
C TYR A 107 -3.39 -0.52 20.11
N ILE A 108 -3.53 0.80 20.19
CA ILE A 108 -3.21 1.56 21.43
C ILE A 108 -4.13 1.25 22.61
N THR A 109 -5.32 0.71 22.35
CA THR A 109 -6.26 0.31 23.41
C THR A 109 -5.96 -1.09 23.97
N ARG A 110 -5.11 -1.87 23.29
CA ARG A 110 -4.77 -3.25 23.66
C ARG A 110 -3.33 -3.43 24.13
N CYS A 111 -2.44 -2.50 23.78
CA CYS A 111 -1.04 -2.54 24.14
C CYS A 111 -0.71 -1.40 25.10
N ASP A 112 0.00 -1.70 26.19
CA ASP A 112 0.56 -0.71 27.11
C ASP A 112 2.00 -0.35 26.70
N GLU A 113 2.13 0.19 25.48
CA GLU A 113 3.40 0.60 24.89
C GLU A 113 3.50 2.13 24.85
N GLN A 114 4.71 2.64 25.07
CA GLN A 114 5.00 4.07 24.94
C GLN A 114 5.58 4.38 23.56
N PHE A 115 5.31 5.59 23.07
CA PHE A 115 5.94 6.08 21.85
C PHE A 115 7.45 6.24 22.06
N ILE A 116 8.22 5.68 21.12
CA ILE A 116 9.68 5.78 21.08
C ILE A 116 10.14 6.44 19.78
N GLU A 117 11.33 7.04 19.78
CA GLU A 117 11.98 7.43 18.54
C GLU A 117 12.21 6.17 17.68
N ALA A 118 11.90 6.26 16.39
CA ALA A 118 12.01 5.11 15.51
C ALA A 118 13.49 4.68 15.40
N PRO A 119 13.80 3.37 15.47
CA PRO A 119 15.17 2.89 15.39
C PRO A 119 15.80 3.27 14.05
N GLY A 120 17.07 3.72 14.09
CA GLY A 120 17.83 4.11 12.90
C GLY A 120 18.51 5.48 13.03
N ILE A 121 18.93 6.03 11.89
CA ILE A 121 19.64 7.32 11.86
C ILE A 121 18.63 8.46 12.01
N ARG A 122 18.88 9.33 12.99
CA ARG A 122 18.05 10.50 13.25
C ARG A 122 18.04 11.44 12.05
N GLY A 123 16.84 11.68 11.50
CA GLY A 123 16.67 12.56 10.35
C GLY A 123 17.00 14.02 10.65
N MET A 124 17.58 14.74 9.69
CA MET A 124 17.88 16.17 9.84
C MET A 124 16.65 17.09 9.73
N VAL A 125 15.58 16.60 9.10
CA VAL A 125 14.39 17.37 8.71
C VAL A 125 13.11 16.85 9.34
N MET A 126 13.04 15.54 9.60
CA MET A 126 11.87 14.87 10.16
C MET A 126 12.20 14.33 11.55
N LEU A 127 11.25 14.46 12.48
CA LEU A 127 11.16 13.65 13.68
C LEU A 127 10.34 12.40 13.34
N VAL A 128 10.86 11.22 13.64
CA VAL A 128 10.22 9.93 13.32
C VAL A 128 10.08 9.12 14.60
N PHE A 129 8.86 8.67 14.92
CA PHE A 129 8.57 7.91 16.14
C PHE A 129 7.54 6.81 15.86
N THR A 130 7.45 5.82 16.73
CA THR A 130 6.57 4.65 16.59
C THR A 130 6.24 4.02 17.95
N LEU A 131 5.41 2.98 17.96
CA LEU A 131 5.22 2.06 19.08
C LEU A 131 5.99 0.77 18.76
N PRO A 132 6.71 0.15 19.71
CA PRO A 132 7.60 -0.99 19.45
C PRO A 132 7.00 -2.14 18.62
N GLY A 133 5.75 -2.52 18.86
CA GLY A 133 5.08 -3.59 18.10
C GLY A 133 4.21 -3.12 16.93
N PHE A 134 4.19 -1.81 16.62
CA PHE A 134 3.33 -1.25 15.58
C PHE A 134 4.05 -1.19 14.23
N ASP A 135 3.33 -1.53 13.16
CA ASP A 135 3.86 -1.71 11.81
C ASP A 135 4.10 -0.39 11.04
N ARG A 136 3.83 0.76 11.68
CA ARG A 136 3.86 2.09 11.04
C ARG A 136 4.68 3.08 11.87
N VAL A 137 5.23 4.07 11.18
CA VAL A 137 5.95 5.19 11.78
C VAL A 137 5.18 6.50 11.60
N PHE A 138 5.26 7.36 12.59
CA PHE A 138 4.76 8.73 12.54
C PHE A 138 5.91 9.65 12.16
N LYS A 139 5.65 10.58 11.25
CA LYS A 139 6.64 11.54 10.75
C LYS A 139 6.12 12.96 10.91
N VAL A 140 6.87 13.79 11.63
CA VAL A 140 6.56 15.21 11.84
C VAL A 140 7.74 16.04 11.33
N ILE A 141 7.46 17.12 10.60
CA ILE A 141 8.49 18.05 10.12
C ILE A 141 9.01 18.84 11.33
N LYS A 142 10.33 18.88 11.53
CA LYS A 142 10.93 19.63 12.66
C LYS A 142 10.71 21.14 12.49
N ASP A 143 10.60 21.86 13.61
CA ASP A 143 10.48 23.32 13.59
C ASP A 143 11.77 24.01 13.12
N ARG A 144 12.93 23.44 13.49
CA ARG A 144 14.26 23.91 13.08
C ARG A 144 15.02 22.77 12.43
N PHE A 145 15.55 23.02 11.23
CA PHE A 145 16.39 22.06 10.51
C PHE A 145 17.86 22.20 10.94
N ALA A 146 18.63 21.15 10.68
CA ALA A 146 20.07 21.19 10.91
C ALA A 146 20.69 22.36 10.11
N PRO A 147 21.71 23.07 10.65
CA PRO A 147 22.28 24.27 10.00
C PRO A 147 22.76 24.06 8.56
N GLN A 148 23.13 22.82 8.22
CA GLN A 148 23.60 22.42 6.90
C GLN A 148 22.49 22.24 5.86
N LYS A 149 21.21 22.36 6.26
CA LYS A 149 20.04 22.17 5.39
C LYS A 149 19.36 23.52 5.13
N GLU A 150 19.77 24.18 4.05
CA GLU A 150 19.05 25.34 3.50
C GLU A 150 17.78 24.90 2.76
N MET A 151 16.77 24.47 3.50
CA MET A 151 15.44 24.17 2.94
C MET A 151 14.35 24.67 3.88
N THR A 152 13.15 24.89 3.35
CA THR A 152 12.00 25.37 4.14
C THR A 152 11.03 24.22 4.44
N ALA A 153 10.28 24.33 5.53
CA ALA A 153 9.20 23.38 5.82
C ALA A 153 8.17 23.30 4.69
N ALA A 154 7.94 24.40 3.95
CA ALA A 154 7.08 24.42 2.78
C ALA A 154 7.63 23.54 1.65
N HIS A 155 8.93 23.61 1.36
CA HIS A 155 9.58 22.73 0.39
C HIS A 155 9.43 21.26 0.79
N VAL A 156 9.66 20.94 2.07
CA VAL A 156 9.49 19.57 2.58
C VAL A 156 8.06 19.09 2.40
N ARG A 157 7.05 19.90 2.77
CA ARG A 157 5.63 19.55 2.56
C ARG A 157 5.31 19.31 1.09
N ALA A 158 5.84 20.12 0.18
CA ALA A 158 5.64 19.96 -1.25
C ALA A 158 6.17 18.60 -1.74
N CYS A 159 7.32 18.13 -1.24
CA CYS A 159 7.84 16.80 -1.56
C CYS A 159 6.95 15.63 -1.07
N TYR A 160 6.10 15.85 -0.05
CA TYR A 160 5.16 14.85 0.46
C TYR A 160 3.75 14.97 -0.13
N GLN A 161 3.44 16.03 -0.87
CA GLN A 161 2.17 16.13 -1.58
C GLN A 161 2.23 15.24 -2.82
N PRO A 162 1.29 14.29 -2.99
CA PRO A 162 1.14 13.61 -4.27
C PRO A 162 0.87 14.68 -5.34
N GLY A 163 1.68 14.69 -6.40
CA GLY A 163 1.60 15.69 -7.46
C GLY A 163 0.18 15.83 -7.99
N LYS A 164 -0.40 17.03 -7.90
CA LYS A 164 -1.47 17.45 -8.81
C LYS A 164 -0.83 17.70 -10.18
N GLY A 165 -0.54 16.64 -10.93
CA GLY A 165 0.13 16.78 -12.23
C GLY A 165 0.70 15.48 -12.77
N ALA A 166 -0.19 14.68 -13.37
CA ALA A 166 0.00 13.89 -14.59
C ALA A 166 -1.36 13.27 -14.96
#